data_AF-A0A117S8I9-F1
#
_entry.id   AF-A0A117S8I9-F1
#
_cell.length_a   1.000
_cell.length_b   1.000
_cell.length_c   1.000
_cell.angle_alpha   90.00
_cell.angle_beta   90.00
_cell.angle_gamma   90.00
#
_symmetry.space_group_name_H-M   'P 1'
#
loop_
_entity.id
_entity.type
_entity.pdbx_description
1 polymer ?
#
loop_
_entity_poly.entity_id
_entity_poly.type
_entity_poly.pdbx_seq_one_letter_code
_entity_poly.pdbx_strand_id
1 'polypeptide(L)'
;MVNAHGDVTPQPVDTSGLEPLGEEWLTKNPYRGNARALEIGTSGYAQNCARCHGLQVISGGLSPDLRYLDKGDDGDEWFIERIRHGATVNGITRMPAFEGMLNQEAMWAIRSYVESKHEE
;
A
#
# COMPACT_ATOMS: atom_id res chain seq x y z
N MET A 1 3.87 31.83 10.21
CA MET A 1 4.87 30.92 9.61
C MET A 1 4.10 29.75 9.04
N VAL A 2 4.20 29.51 7.74
CA VAL A 2 3.55 28.36 7.10
C VAL A 2 4.48 27.18 7.34
N ASN A 3 4.08 26.23 8.18
CA ASN A 3 4.84 24.99 8.37
C ASN A 3 4.80 24.21 7.05
N ALA A 4 5.91 24.20 6.34
CA ALA A 4 6.10 23.31 5.20
C ALA A 4 6.21 21.86 5.71
N HIS A 5 5.28 21.00 5.29
CA HIS A 5 5.28 19.53 5.31
C HIS A 5 6.35 18.87 6.20
N GLY A 6 6.17 18.97 7.52
CA GLY A 6 7.09 18.46 8.53
C GLY A 6 6.44 17.42 9.41
N ASP A 7 6.07 16.29 8.82
CA ASP A 7 6.08 14.99 9.49
C ASP A 7 6.19 13.92 8.40
N VAL A 8 7.26 13.11 8.46
CA VAL A 8 7.54 12.01 7.50
C VAL A 8 6.80 10.72 7.89
N THR A 9 5.85 10.83 8.82
CA THR A 9 5.00 9.73 9.27
C THR A 9 3.92 9.46 8.22
N PRO A 10 3.69 8.18 7.86
CA PRO A 10 2.55 7.78 7.05
C PRO A 10 1.25 8.36 7.59
N GLN A 11 0.38 8.80 6.68
CA GLN A 11 -0.93 9.27 7.06
C GLN A 11 -1.79 8.07 7.50
N PRO A 12 -2.49 8.17 8.64
CA PRO A 12 -3.39 7.12 9.11
C PRO A 12 -4.44 6.78 8.05
N VAL A 13 -4.77 5.49 7.96
CA VAL A 13 -5.84 4.99 7.07
C VAL A 13 -6.98 4.50 7.95
N ASP A 14 -8.18 5.07 7.77
CA ASP A 14 -9.38 4.62 8.47
C ASP A 14 -9.91 3.32 7.82
N THR A 15 -9.79 2.22 8.55
CA THR A 15 -10.22 0.88 8.11
C THR A 15 -11.63 0.53 8.55
N SER A 16 -12.40 1.49 9.07
CA SER A 16 -13.77 1.29 9.53
C SER A 16 -14.66 0.70 8.42
N GLY A 17 -15.39 -0.35 8.78
CA GLY A 17 -16.29 -1.10 7.88
C GLY A 17 -15.62 -2.26 7.14
N LEU A 18 -14.34 -2.56 7.42
CA LEU A 18 -13.71 -3.81 7.01
C LEU A 18 -13.85 -4.87 8.11
N GLU A 19 -13.92 -6.14 7.69
CA GLU A 19 -13.82 -7.28 8.61
C GLU A 19 -12.45 -7.22 9.32
N PRO A 20 -12.40 -7.14 10.66
CA PRO A 20 -11.14 -7.01 11.37
C PRO A 20 -10.27 -8.26 11.19
N LEU A 21 -8.97 -8.04 11.07
CA LEU A 21 -7.98 -9.09 10.94
C LEU A 21 -7.25 -9.30 12.27
N GLY A 22 -6.61 -10.46 12.43
CA GLY A 22 -5.81 -10.76 13.60
C GLY A 22 -4.43 -10.10 13.57
N GLU A 23 -3.66 -10.35 14.63
CA GLU A 23 -2.26 -9.93 14.74
C GLU A 23 -1.33 -10.73 13.79
N GLU A 24 -1.73 -11.95 13.43
CA GLU A 24 -0.99 -12.76 12.47
C GLU A 24 -1.14 -12.18 11.05
N TRP A 25 -0.01 -11.96 10.40
CA TRP A 25 0.03 -11.49 9.02
C TRP A 25 -0.42 -12.58 8.07
N LEU A 26 -1.47 -12.29 7.32
CA LEU A 26 -1.92 -13.08 6.20
C LEU A 26 -0.92 -12.92 5.05
N THR A 27 -0.91 -13.90 4.15
CA THR A 27 -0.12 -13.88 2.91
C THR A 27 -0.98 -13.67 1.67
N LYS A 28 -2.31 -13.64 1.83
CA LYS A 28 -3.28 -13.51 0.74
C LYS A 28 -4.26 -12.40 1.07
N ASN A 29 -4.67 -11.63 0.05
CA ASN A 29 -5.59 -10.53 0.23
C ASN A 29 -7.01 -11.02 0.61
N PRO A 30 -7.47 -10.81 1.86
CA PRO A 30 -8.80 -11.25 2.30
C PRO A 30 -9.93 -10.35 1.75
N TYR A 31 -9.60 -9.17 1.21
CA TYR A 31 -10.56 -8.18 0.76
C TYR A 31 -10.66 -8.06 -0.76
N ARG A 32 -10.20 -9.08 -1.49
CA ARG A 32 -10.33 -9.12 -2.94
C ARG A 32 -11.81 -9.00 -3.35
N GLY A 33 -12.11 -8.04 -4.21
CA GLY A 33 -13.48 -7.76 -4.65
C GLY A 33 -14.36 -7.01 -3.64
N ASN A 34 -13.84 -6.63 -2.47
CA ASN A 34 -14.58 -5.85 -1.49
C ASN A 34 -14.61 -4.35 -1.87
N ALA A 35 -15.80 -3.81 -2.11
CA ALA A 35 -15.98 -2.42 -2.52
C ALA A 35 -15.52 -1.40 -1.46
N ARG A 36 -15.71 -1.70 -0.17
CA ARG A 36 -15.25 -0.83 0.93
C ARG A 36 -13.73 -0.82 1.01
N ALA A 37 -13.09 -1.96 0.83
CA ALA A 37 -11.63 -2.05 0.79
C ALA A 37 -11.05 -1.29 -0.41
N LEU A 38 -11.73 -1.31 -1.56
CA LEU A 38 -11.34 -0.53 -2.73
C LEU A 38 -11.41 0.99 -2.46
N GLU A 39 -12.46 1.47 -1.80
CA GLU A 39 -12.62 2.88 -1.41
C GLU A 39 -11.51 3.33 -0.44
N ILE A 40 -11.32 2.56 0.64
CA ILE A 40 -10.26 2.81 1.64
C ILE A 40 -8.89 2.76 0.98
N GLY A 41 -8.63 1.73 0.17
CA GLY A 41 -7.37 1.54 -0.55
C GLY A 41 -7.06 2.67 -1.51
N THR A 42 -8.06 3.20 -2.21
CA THR A 42 -7.90 4.35 -3.11
C THR A 42 -7.38 5.56 -2.36
N SER A 43 -8.01 5.89 -1.23
CA SER A 43 -7.62 7.05 -0.41
C SER A 43 -6.28 6.82 0.32
N GLY A 44 -6.07 5.63 0.87
CA GLY A 44 -4.82 5.23 1.54
C GLY A 44 -3.63 5.26 0.59
N TYR A 45 -3.79 4.75 -0.63
CA TYR A 45 -2.76 4.80 -1.68
C TYR A 45 -2.43 6.24 -2.07
N ALA A 46 -3.45 7.08 -2.28
CA ALA A 46 -3.25 8.47 -2.68
C ALA A 46 -2.44 9.26 -1.64
N GLN A 47 -2.66 8.99 -0.35
CA GLN A 47 -2.00 9.68 0.75
C GLN A 47 -0.58 9.17 1.02
N ASN A 48 -0.35 7.87 0.86
CA ASN A 48 0.89 7.22 1.34
C ASN A 48 1.83 6.74 0.23
N CYS A 49 1.32 6.45 -0.97
CA CYS A 49 2.07 5.72 -2.01
C CYS A 49 2.26 6.54 -3.28
N ALA A 50 1.26 7.35 -3.66
CA ALA A 50 1.19 8.00 -4.96
C ALA A 50 2.32 9.01 -5.22
N ARG A 51 2.95 9.54 -4.16
CA ARG A 51 4.11 10.43 -4.31
C ARG A 51 5.29 9.74 -5.01
N CYS A 52 5.47 8.43 -4.80
CA CYS A 52 6.59 7.67 -5.33
C CYS A 52 6.16 6.77 -6.49
N HIS A 53 5.04 6.06 -6.33
CA HIS A 53 4.52 5.11 -7.32
C HIS A 53 3.55 5.74 -8.33
N GLY A 54 3.32 7.05 -8.23
CA GLY A 54 2.51 7.82 -9.16
C GLY A 54 1.02 7.83 -8.85
N LEU A 55 0.30 8.79 -9.45
CA LEU A 55 -1.14 8.90 -9.29
C LEU A 55 -1.83 7.75 -10.02
N GLN A 56 -2.86 7.18 -9.40
CA GLN A 56 -3.58 6.03 -9.96
C GLN A 56 -2.69 4.83 -10.29
N VAL A 57 -1.58 4.67 -9.56
CA VAL A 57 -0.61 3.59 -9.76
C VAL A 57 0.24 3.74 -11.04
N ILE A 58 0.11 4.85 -11.77
CA ILE A 58 0.89 5.12 -12.98
C ILE A 58 2.21 5.78 -12.61
N SER A 59 3.28 4.99 -12.56
CA SER A 59 4.58 5.50 -12.16
C SER A 59 5.17 6.48 -13.19
N GLY A 60 5.78 7.56 -12.68
CA GLY A 60 6.58 8.50 -13.48
C GLY A 60 8.04 8.07 -13.66
N GLY A 61 8.41 6.84 -13.26
CA GLY A 61 9.78 6.31 -13.35
C GLY A 61 10.63 6.50 -12.08
N LEU A 62 10.09 7.10 -11.01
CA LEU A 62 10.78 7.24 -9.72
C LEU A 62 10.82 5.92 -8.93
N SER A 63 9.77 5.12 -9.04
CA SER A 63 9.62 3.81 -8.37
C SER A 63 8.94 2.82 -9.33
N PRO A 64 8.95 1.51 -9.04
CA PRO A 64 8.28 0.53 -9.89
C PRO A 64 6.80 0.88 -10.12
N ASP A 65 6.33 0.64 -11.33
CA ASP A 65 4.91 0.74 -11.67
C ASP A 65 4.19 -0.51 -11.12
N LEU A 66 3.34 -0.31 -10.12
CA LEU A 66 2.69 -1.43 -9.43
C LEU A 66 1.50 -2.01 -10.22
N ARG A 67 1.14 -1.42 -11.37
CA ARG A 67 0.10 -2.02 -12.25
C ARG A 67 0.57 -3.35 -12.83
N TYR A 68 1.89 -3.56 -12.98
CA TYR A 68 2.47 -4.81 -13.46
C TYR A 68 2.81 -5.80 -12.33
N LEU A 69 2.40 -5.51 -11.10
CA LEU A 69 2.52 -6.49 -10.02
C LEU A 69 1.51 -7.61 -10.26
N ASP A 70 1.97 -8.86 -10.19
CA ASP A 70 1.15 -10.05 -10.40
C ASP A 70 -0.15 -10.01 -9.56
N LYS A 71 -1.23 -10.59 -10.09
CA LYS A 71 -2.48 -10.80 -9.35
C LYS A 71 -2.40 -12.08 -8.53
N GLY A 72 -3.30 -12.20 -7.56
CA GLY A 72 -3.43 -13.41 -6.75
C GLY A 72 -2.29 -13.58 -5.75
N ASP A 73 -2.13 -14.82 -5.30
CA ASP A 73 -1.32 -15.17 -4.12
C ASP A 73 0.15 -14.75 -4.25
N ASP A 74 0.78 -14.96 -5.41
CA ASP A 74 2.20 -14.63 -5.63
C ASP A 74 2.45 -13.11 -5.50
N GLY A 75 1.56 -12.31 -6.09
CA GLY A 75 1.66 -10.84 -5.98
C GLY A 75 1.22 -10.31 -4.62
N ASP A 76 0.35 -11.02 -3.91
CA ASP A 76 -0.09 -10.67 -2.55
C ASP A 76 1.05 -10.86 -1.54
N GLU A 77 1.74 -12.00 -1.59
CA GLU A 77 2.88 -12.28 -0.73
C GLU A 77 4.01 -11.27 -0.98
N TRP A 78 4.31 -11.00 -2.25
CA TRP A 78 5.31 -9.98 -2.58
C TRP A 78 4.91 -8.59 -2.08
N PHE A 79 3.64 -8.21 -2.27
CA PHE A 79 3.13 -6.90 -1.84
C PHE A 79 3.25 -6.74 -0.34
N ILE A 80 2.75 -7.71 0.43
CA ILE A 80 2.63 -7.59 1.88
C ILE A 80 4.02 -7.55 2.53
N GLU A 81 4.96 -8.38 2.07
CA GLU A 81 6.35 -8.35 2.53
C GLU A 81 7.02 -7.01 2.17
N ARG A 82 6.81 -6.51 0.94
CA ARG A 82 7.42 -5.26 0.49
C ARG A 82 6.91 -4.04 1.25
N ILE A 83 5.59 -3.92 1.44
CA ILE A 83 5.01 -2.75 2.13
C ILE A 83 5.34 -2.76 3.63
N ARG A 84 5.39 -3.93 4.25
CA ARG A 84 5.73 -4.07 5.67
C ARG A 84 7.17 -3.68 5.95
N HIS A 85 8.11 -4.18 5.16
CA HIS A 85 9.54 -4.04 5.46
C HIS A 85 10.27 -2.98 4.63
N GLY A 86 9.62 -2.42 3.60
CA GLY A 86 10.18 -1.39 2.74
C GLY A 86 11.29 -1.90 1.81
N ALA A 87 12.16 -0.99 1.38
CA ALA A 87 13.28 -1.30 0.51
C ALA A 87 14.47 -0.40 0.81
N THR A 88 15.61 -1.01 1.15
CA THR A 88 16.89 -0.31 1.33
C THR A 88 17.89 -0.83 0.31
N VAL A 89 18.49 0.08 -0.46
CA VAL A 89 19.49 -0.23 -1.49
C VAL A 89 20.75 0.55 -1.19
N ASN A 90 21.87 -0.14 -1.00
CA ASN A 90 23.17 0.46 -0.66
C ASN A 90 23.10 1.38 0.57
N GLY A 91 22.36 0.96 1.60
CA GLY A 91 22.17 1.73 2.84
C GLY A 91 21.22 2.93 2.72
N ILE A 92 20.62 3.17 1.55
CA ILE A 92 19.65 4.24 1.32
C ILE A 92 18.25 3.64 1.30
N THR A 93 17.38 4.08 2.20
CA THR A 93 15.95 3.73 2.19
C THR A 93 15.29 4.33 0.95
N ARG A 94 14.83 3.47 0.05
CA ARG A 94 14.09 3.82 -1.17
C ARG A 94 12.57 3.76 -0.96
N MET A 95 12.13 2.83 -0.13
CA MET A 95 10.74 2.69 0.28
C MET A 95 10.71 2.52 1.80
N PRO A 96 9.95 3.34 2.54
CA PRO A 96 9.82 3.17 3.98
C PRO A 96 9.08 1.87 4.29
N ALA A 97 9.41 1.27 5.43
CA ALA A 97 8.60 0.23 6.05
C ALA A 97 7.29 0.86 6.56
N PHE A 98 6.16 0.17 6.46
CA PHE A 98 4.88 0.64 7.01
C PHE A 98 4.38 -0.22 8.18
N GLU A 99 5.05 -1.33 8.50
CA GLU A 99 4.71 -2.13 9.68
C GLU A 99 4.87 -1.29 10.95
N GLY A 100 3.88 -1.38 11.85
CA GLY A 100 3.80 -0.54 13.05
C GLY A 100 3.26 0.88 12.81
N MET A 101 3.04 1.29 11.56
CA MET A 101 2.44 2.58 11.19
C MET A 101 1.06 2.42 10.57
N LEU A 102 0.89 1.42 9.71
CA LEU A 102 -0.40 0.99 9.18
C LEU A 102 -0.74 -0.38 9.76
N ASN A 103 -2.02 -0.60 10.06
CA ASN A 103 -2.51 -1.94 10.40
C ASN A 103 -2.61 -2.82 9.14
N GLN A 104 -2.81 -4.11 9.36
CA GLN A 104 -2.88 -5.08 8.27
C GLN A 104 -4.07 -4.80 7.33
N GLU A 105 -5.19 -4.32 7.86
CA GLU A 105 -6.37 -4.00 7.09
C GLU A 105 -6.13 -2.86 6.10
N ALA A 106 -5.40 -1.83 6.51
CA ALA A 106 -5.04 -0.71 5.64
C ALA A 106 -4.13 -1.16 4.49
N MET A 107 -3.15 -2.02 4.78
CA MET A 107 -2.25 -2.56 3.75
C MET A 107 -3.02 -3.42 2.74
N TRP A 108 -3.92 -4.29 3.20
CA TRP A 108 -4.74 -5.09 2.29
C TRP A 108 -5.76 -4.28 1.50
N ALA A 109 -6.33 -3.23 2.09
CA ALA A 109 -7.18 -2.30 1.36
C ALA A 109 -6.40 -1.63 0.21
N ILE A 110 -5.18 -1.15 0.48
CA ILE A 110 -4.28 -0.60 -0.55
C ILE A 110 -3.97 -1.64 -1.63
N ARG A 111 -3.70 -2.90 -1.25
CA ARG A 111 -3.50 -4.00 -2.20
C ARG A 111 -4.72 -4.18 -3.12
N SER A 112 -5.94 -4.20 -2.56
CA SER A 112 -7.17 -4.29 -3.36
C SER A 112 -7.29 -3.17 -4.38
N TYR A 113 -6.86 -1.95 -4.04
CA TYR A 113 -6.81 -0.85 -4.99
C TYR A 113 -5.74 -1.05 -6.07
N VAL A 114 -4.51 -1.41 -5.70
CA VAL A 114 -3.42 -1.68 -6.65
C VAL A 114 -3.80 -2.78 -7.63
N GLU A 115 -4.38 -3.87 -7.13
CA GLU A 115 -4.83 -5.00 -7.95
C GLU A 115 -5.95 -4.62 -8.93
N SER A 116 -6.83 -3.68 -8.54
CA SER A 116 -7.88 -3.14 -9.44
C SER A 116 -7.33 -2.32 -10.61
N LYS A 117 -6.08 -1.86 -10.52
CA LYS A 117 -5.38 -1.07 -11.54
C LYS A 117 -4.40 -1.89 -12.37
N HIS A 118 -4.36 -3.21 -12.16
CA HIS A 118 -3.40 -4.07 -12.82
C HIS A 118 -3.53 -4.08 -14.35
N GLU A 119 -2.39 -4.18 -15.02
CA GLU A 119 -2.26 -4.31 -16.48
C GLU A 119 -1.38 -5.50 -16.84
N GLU A 120 -1.65 -6.11 -18.01
CA GLU A 120 -0.92 -7.26 -18.57
C GLU A 120 0.26 -6.83 -19.47
#